data_AF-A0A3D8IKA4-F1
#
_entry.id   AF-A0A3D8IKA4-F1
#
_cell.length_a   1.000
_cell.length_b   1.000
_cell.length_c   1.000
_cell.angle_alpha   90.00
_cell.angle_beta   90.00
_cell.angle_gamma   90.00
#
_symmetry.space_group_name_H-M   'P 1'
#
loop_
_entity.id
_entity.type
_entity.pdbx_description
1 polymer ?
#
loop_
_entity_poly.entity_id
_entity_poly.type
_entity_poly.pdbx_seq_one_letter_code
_entity_poly.pdbx_strand_id
1 'polypeptide(L)'
;MEYREFFERVKGFLEQAEIHKRRGNNDFNPYLEMWSGSNEVKLHSALISGFLNPLGNHYQGDVFLETFLDSISLKKWFGNTRNARVYKEYKNIDVYITNGERHIIVENKIWAGD
;
A
#
# COMPACT_ATOMS: atom_id res chain seq x y z
N MET A 1 -28.85 -25.81 16.50
CA MET A 1 -28.01 -26.27 15.37
C MET A 1 -27.97 -25.26 14.22
N GLU A 2 -29.09 -24.58 13.90
CA GLU A 2 -29.17 -23.55 12.83
C GLU A 2 -28.08 -22.45 12.86
N TYR A 3 -27.76 -21.89 14.03
CA TYR A 3 -26.84 -20.76 14.11
C TYR A 3 -25.40 -21.12 13.69
N ARG A 4 -24.93 -22.35 13.96
CA ARG A 4 -23.58 -22.77 13.58
C ARG A 4 -23.43 -22.84 12.06
N GLU A 5 -24.41 -23.43 11.37
CA GLU A 5 -24.40 -23.51 9.91
C GLU A 5 -24.48 -22.12 9.27
N PHE A 6 -25.28 -21.22 9.84
CA PHE A 6 -25.31 -19.82 9.41
C PHE A 6 -23.94 -19.15 9.52
N PHE A 7 -23.27 -19.26 10.68
CA PHE A 7 -21.94 -18.66 10.87
C PHE A 7 -20.88 -19.27 9.96
N GLU A 8 -20.88 -20.59 9.75
CA GLU A 8 -19.96 -21.24 8.81
C GLU A 8 -20.20 -20.77 7.37
N ARG A 9 -21.46 -20.63 6.96
CA ARG A 9 -21.81 -20.12 5.62
C ARG A 9 -21.39 -18.66 5.43
N VAL A 10 -21.61 -17.81 6.45
CA VAL A 10 -21.14 -16.41 6.43
C VAL A 10 -19.61 -16.36 6.35
N LYS A 11 -18.91 -17.17 7.12
CA LYS A 11 -17.44 -17.26 7.09
C LYS A 11 -16.93 -17.66 5.71
N GLY A 12 -17.52 -18.70 5.11
CA GLY A 12 -17.19 -19.10 3.73
C GLY A 12 -17.41 -17.99 2.71
N PHE A 13 -18.51 -17.24 2.83
CA PHE A 13 -18.77 -16.07 1.98
C PHE A 13 -17.70 -14.97 2.13
N LEU A 14 -17.28 -14.69 3.37
CA LEU A 14 -16.23 -13.70 3.64
C LEU A 14 -14.87 -14.13 3.07
N GLU A 15 -14.51 -15.40 3.19
CA GLU A 15 -13.28 -15.95 2.60
C GLU A 15 -13.29 -15.85 1.07
N GLN A 16 -14.42 -16.16 0.42
CA GLN A 16 -14.55 -15.99 -1.03
C GLN A 16 -14.44 -14.52 -1.43
N ALA A 17 -15.09 -13.61 -0.70
CA ALA A 17 -14.99 -12.17 -0.95
C ALA A 17 -13.55 -11.66 -0.86
N GLU A 18 -12.78 -12.11 0.13
CA GLU A 18 -11.35 -11.80 0.26
C GLU A 18 -10.52 -12.31 -0.93
N ILE A 19 -10.78 -13.53 -1.41
CA ILE A 19 -10.10 -14.08 -2.60
C ILE A 19 -10.41 -13.23 -3.84
N HIS A 20 -11.66 -12.81 -4.02
CA HIS A 20 -12.05 -11.96 -5.15
C HIS A 20 -11.36 -10.60 -5.10
N LYS A 21 -11.29 -9.96 -3.93
CA LYS A 21 -10.57 -8.70 -3.75
C LYS A 21 -9.08 -8.82 -4.09
N ARG A 22 -8.44 -9.90 -3.64
CA ARG A 22 -7.03 -10.18 -3.97
C ARG A 22 -6.78 -10.42 -5.45
N ARG A 23 -7.77 -10.91 -6.19
CA ARG A 23 -7.69 -11.12 -7.65
C ARG A 23 -7.94 -9.84 -8.46
N GLY A 24 -8.14 -8.70 -7.81
CA GLY A 24 -8.33 -7.40 -8.46
C GLY A 24 -9.79 -6.95 -8.57
N ASN A 25 -10.76 -7.74 -8.10
CA ASN A 25 -12.15 -7.28 -7.94
C ASN A 25 -12.28 -6.50 -6.63
N ASN A 26 -11.59 -5.37 -6.56
CA ASN A 26 -11.50 -4.53 -5.37
C ASN A 26 -11.68 -3.04 -5.71
N ASP A 27 -11.80 -2.23 -4.68
CA ASP A 27 -11.97 -0.77 -4.75
C ASP A 27 -10.64 -0.01 -4.80
N PHE A 28 -9.51 -0.70 -5.04
CA PHE A 28 -8.26 -0.02 -5.31
C PHE A 28 -8.30 0.62 -6.68
N ASN A 29 -8.30 1.94 -6.70
CA ASN A 29 -8.09 2.68 -7.92
C ASN A 29 -6.95 3.68 -7.73
N PRO A 30 -5.74 3.38 -8.24
CA PRO A 30 -4.62 4.31 -8.15
C PRO A 30 -4.91 5.63 -8.90
N TYR A 31 -5.85 5.62 -9.84
CA TYR A 31 -6.27 6.79 -10.62
C TYR A 31 -7.28 7.69 -9.90
N LEU A 32 -8.03 7.20 -8.89
CA LEU A 32 -8.89 8.09 -8.09
C LEU A 32 -8.08 9.07 -7.23
N GLU A 33 -6.84 8.73 -6.93
CA GLU A 33 -5.90 9.63 -6.27
C GLU A 33 -5.36 10.74 -7.21
N MET A 34 -5.69 10.70 -8.51
CA MET A 34 -5.16 11.60 -9.56
C MET A 34 -6.05 12.83 -9.85
N TRP A 35 -6.87 13.29 -8.89
CA TRP A 35 -7.93 14.31 -9.10
C TRP A 35 -7.48 15.74 -9.50
N SER A 36 -6.19 15.98 -9.79
CA SER A 36 -5.68 17.28 -10.24
C SER A 36 -4.68 17.07 -11.39
N GLY A 37 -5.12 17.33 -12.63
CA GLY A 37 -4.28 17.27 -13.83
C GLY A 37 -3.15 18.31 -13.89
N SER A 38 -3.05 19.19 -12.89
CA SER A 38 -2.06 20.25 -12.76
C SER A 38 -0.88 19.90 -11.84
N ASN A 39 -0.82 18.67 -11.31
CA ASN A 39 0.21 18.30 -10.33
C ASN A 39 0.78 16.89 -10.57
N GLU A 40 1.46 16.72 -11.71
CA GLU A 40 2.17 15.48 -12.09
C GLU A 40 3.13 14.99 -11.00
N VAL A 41 3.80 15.89 -10.28
CA VAL A 41 4.69 15.54 -9.15
C VAL A 41 3.92 14.79 -8.05
N LYS A 42 2.70 15.24 -7.73
CA LYS A 42 1.85 14.61 -6.71
C LYS A 42 1.30 13.26 -7.17
N LEU A 43 1.23 13.05 -8.48
CA LEU A 43 0.79 11.80 -9.09
C LEU A 43 1.70 10.63 -8.71
N HIS A 44 3.01 10.84 -8.81
CA HIS A 44 4.01 9.82 -8.51
C HIS A 44 3.96 9.42 -7.04
N SER A 45 3.90 10.41 -6.14
CA SER A 45 3.84 10.17 -4.70
C SER A 45 2.55 9.44 -4.31
N ALA A 46 1.41 9.79 -4.91
CA ALA A 46 0.14 9.10 -4.69
C ALA A 46 0.16 7.65 -5.19
N LEU A 47 0.69 7.41 -6.39
CA LEU A 47 0.80 6.07 -6.97
C LEU A 47 1.73 5.18 -6.12
N ILE A 48 2.92 5.68 -5.80
CA ILE A 48 3.93 4.94 -5.03
C ILE A 48 3.40 4.65 -3.62
N SER A 49 2.87 5.66 -2.92
CA SER A 49 2.32 5.44 -1.57
C SER A 49 1.12 4.49 -1.57
N GLY A 50 0.27 4.53 -2.60
CA GLY A 50 -0.87 3.63 -2.76
C GLY A 50 -0.48 2.16 -2.86
N PHE A 51 0.58 1.84 -3.61
CA PHE A 51 1.11 0.47 -3.71
C PHE A 51 1.92 0.04 -2.50
N LEU A 52 2.74 0.93 -1.93
CA LEU A 52 3.65 0.58 -0.84
C LEU A 52 2.96 0.48 0.52
N ASN A 53 1.73 0.98 0.68
CA ASN A 53 1.02 0.95 1.95
C ASN A 53 0.41 -0.45 2.25
N PRO A 54 0.95 -1.23 3.20
CA PRO A 54 0.44 -2.57 3.51
C PRO A 54 -0.99 -2.59 4.05
N LEU A 55 -1.43 -1.45 4.61
CA LEU A 55 -2.77 -1.21 5.14
C LEU A 55 -3.66 -0.51 4.11
N GLY A 56 -3.21 -0.42 2.86
CA GLY A 56 -3.94 0.19 1.76
C GLY A 56 -5.02 -0.74 1.17
N ASN A 57 -5.92 -0.14 0.40
CA ASN A 57 -7.04 -0.85 -0.21
C ASN A 57 -6.64 -1.67 -1.45
N HIS A 58 -5.37 -1.97 -1.68
CA HIS A 58 -4.93 -2.84 -2.78
C HIS A 58 -5.03 -4.35 -2.43
N TYR A 59 -5.33 -4.68 -1.16
CA TYR A 59 -5.60 -6.03 -0.65
C TYR A 59 -4.48 -7.07 -0.87
N GLN A 60 -3.25 -6.63 -1.20
CA GLN A 60 -2.09 -7.53 -1.33
C GLN A 60 -1.22 -7.56 -0.07
N GLY A 61 -1.67 -6.97 1.05
CA GLY A 61 -0.89 -6.87 2.28
C GLY A 61 0.45 -6.17 2.02
N ASP A 62 1.54 -6.72 2.53
CA ASP A 62 2.88 -6.12 2.42
C ASP A 62 3.68 -6.58 1.21
N VAL A 63 3.11 -7.34 0.26
CA VAL A 63 3.83 -7.90 -0.89
C VAL A 63 4.57 -6.82 -1.70
N PHE A 64 3.93 -5.69 -1.97
CA PHE A 64 4.55 -4.60 -2.73
C PHE A 64 5.68 -3.93 -1.95
N LEU A 65 5.47 -3.66 -0.65
CA LEU A 65 6.50 -3.06 0.19
C LEU A 65 7.69 -3.99 0.37
N GLU A 66 7.47 -5.29 0.61
CA GLU A 66 8.54 -6.27 0.69
C GLU A 66 9.35 -6.33 -0.61
N THR A 67 8.68 -6.35 -1.76
CA THR A 67 9.33 -6.41 -3.08
C THR A 67 10.15 -5.15 -3.35
N PHE A 68 9.60 -3.98 -3.01
CA PHE A 68 10.31 -2.70 -3.11
C PHE A 68 11.55 -2.67 -2.21
N LEU A 69 11.46 -3.12 -0.97
CA LEU A 69 12.60 -3.14 -0.05
C LEU A 69 13.67 -4.15 -0.48
N ASP A 70 13.27 -5.25 -1.10
CA ASP A 70 14.20 -6.26 -1.63
C ASP A 70 15.00 -5.70 -2.82
N SER A 71 14.33 -4.97 -3.73
CA SER A 71 14.99 -4.39 -4.91
C SER A 71 16.07 -3.35 -4.56
N ILE A 72 15.93 -2.67 -3.41
CA ILE A 72 16.92 -1.71 -2.89
C ILE A 72 17.80 -2.31 -1.77
N SER A 73 17.76 -3.64 -1.57
CA SER A 73 18.55 -4.36 -0.56
C SER A 73 18.33 -3.90 0.90
N LEU A 74 17.19 -3.29 1.19
CA LEU A 74 16.81 -2.84 2.53
C LEU A 74 15.87 -3.80 3.26
N LYS A 75 15.38 -4.89 2.65
CA LYS A 75 14.42 -5.80 3.28
C LYS A 75 14.86 -6.32 4.66
N LYS A 76 16.08 -6.86 4.75
CA LYS A 76 16.64 -7.36 6.02
C LYS A 76 16.85 -6.26 7.05
N TRP A 77 17.24 -5.08 6.59
CA TRP A 77 17.35 -3.92 7.47
C TRP A 77 15.95 -3.53 7.94
N PHE A 78 15.03 -3.16 7.08
CA PHE A 78 13.70 -2.69 7.46
C PHE A 78 12.98 -3.62 8.43
N GLY A 79 13.04 -4.94 8.23
CA GLY A 79 12.43 -5.92 9.13
C GLY A 79 10.96 -6.16 8.78
N ASN A 80 10.08 -6.15 9.79
CA ASN A 80 8.66 -6.47 9.58
C ASN A 80 7.92 -5.33 8.84
N THR A 81 7.34 -5.68 7.70
CA THR A 81 6.60 -4.79 6.80
C THR A 81 5.09 -4.79 7.03
N ARG A 82 4.51 -5.81 7.68
CA ARG A 82 3.05 -5.96 7.80
C ARG A 82 2.34 -4.80 8.47
N ASN A 83 3.00 -4.19 9.45
CA ASN A 83 2.46 -3.06 10.22
C ASN A 83 3.09 -1.72 9.82
N ALA A 84 3.80 -1.68 8.70
CA ALA A 84 4.40 -0.45 8.23
C ALA A 84 3.30 0.55 7.85
N ARG A 85 3.57 1.82 8.13
CA ARG A 85 2.73 2.96 7.76
C ARG A 85 3.41 3.70 6.63
N VAL A 86 2.63 4.04 5.62
CA VAL A 86 3.08 4.82 4.48
C VAL A 86 2.25 6.09 4.40
N TYR A 87 2.93 7.22 4.36
CA TYR A 87 2.35 8.55 4.32
C TYR A 87 2.77 9.23 3.02
N LYS A 88 1.82 9.94 2.40
CA LYS A 88 2.06 10.86 1.29
C LYS A 88 2.01 12.30 1.78
N GLU A 89 2.86 13.17 1.23
CA GLU A 89 2.89 14.61 1.54
C GLU A 89 3.06 14.93 3.04
N TYR A 90 3.78 14.08 3.78
CA TYR A 90 3.97 14.28 5.22
C TYR A 90 5.10 15.28 5.48
N LYS A 91 4.78 16.49 5.96
CA LYS A 91 5.78 17.54 6.27
C LYS A 91 6.71 17.87 5.09
N ASN A 92 6.14 18.04 3.89
CA ASN A 92 6.86 18.26 2.63
C ASN A 92 7.71 17.06 2.14
N ILE A 93 7.51 15.87 2.71
CA ILE A 93 8.08 14.63 2.20
C ILE A 93 7.12 14.01 1.20
N ASP A 94 7.63 13.60 0.04
CA ASP A 94 6.83 12.96 -1.01
C ASP A 94 6.21 11.65 -0.53
N VAL A 95 7.04 10.68 -0.12
CA VAL A 95 6.60 9.43 0.50
C VAL A 95 7.45 9.09 1.73
N TYR A 96 6.78 8.85 2.85
CA TYR A 96 7.40 8.47 4.11
C TYR A 96 6.90 7.11 4.57
N ILE A 97 7.83 6.19 4.82
CA ILE A 97 7.56 4.79 5.18
C ILE A 97 8.20 4.51 6.54
N THR A 98 7.45 3.89 7.46
CA THR A 98 7.99 3.51 8.77
C THR A 98 7.31 2.28 9.35
N ASN A 99 8.06 1.45 10.06
CA ASN A 99 7.50 0.37 10.91
C ASN A 99 7.53 0.71 12.41
N GLY A 100 7.79 1.97 12.77
CA GLY A 100 7.94 2.44 14.15
C GLY A 100 9.37 2.43 14.68
N GLU A 101 10.25 1.59 14.11
CA GLU A 101 11.68 1.53 14.48
C GLU A 101 12.58 2.15 13.41
N ARG A 102 12.20 1.98 12.14
CA ARG A 102 12.98 2.38 10.97
C ARG A 102 12.14 3.29 10.09
N HIS A 103 12.84 4.17 9.39
CA HIS A 103 12.27 5.28 8.67
C HIS A 103 12.92 5.36 7.29
N ILE A 104 12.10 5.35 6.24
CA ILE A 104 12.52 5.53 4.85
C ILE A 104 11.78 6.75 4.31
N ILE A 105 12.53 7.62 3.63
CA ILE A 105 12.02 8.79 2.94
C ILE A 105 12.33 8.58 1.46
N VAL A 106 11.33 8.77 0.60
CA VAL A 106 11.46 8.74 -0.85
C VAL A 106 11.05 10.10 -1.37
N GLU A 107 11.93 10.72 -2.16
CA GLU A 107 11.76 12.05 -2.75
C GLU A 107 11.82 11.94 -4.27
N ASN A 108 10.74 12.31 -4.95
CA ASN A 108 10.61 12.24 -6.40
C ASN A 108 11.21 13.51 -7.02
N LYS A 109 12.52 13.51 -7.26
CA LYS A 109 13.23 14.65 -7.88
C LYS A 109 13.28 14.56 -9.41
N ILE A 110 12.10 14.58 -10.04
CA ILE A 110 11.98 14.51 -11.52
C ILE A 110 12.54 15.74 -12.26
N TRP A 111 12.76 16.86 -11.56
CA TRP A 111 13.31 18.11 -12.11
C TRP A 111 14.71 18.46 -11.58
N ALA A 112 15.39 17.52 -10.92
CA ALA A 112 16.79 17.74 -10.58
C ALA A 112 17.60 17.73 -11.88
N GLY A 113 18.11 18.89 -12.30
CA GLY A 113 19.20 18.93 -13.25
C GLY A 113 20.43 18.26 -12.64
N ASP A 114 21.24 17.61 -13.50
CA ASP A 114 22.54 17.02 -13.14
C ASP A 114 23.46 18.02 -12.42
#